data_AF-A0A7V3CSI4-F1
#
_entry.id   AF-A0A7V3CSI4-F1
#
_cell.length_a   1.000
_cell.length_b   1.000
_cell.length_c   1.000
_cell.angle_alpha   90.00
_cell.angle_beta   90.00
_cell.angle_gamma   90.00
#
_symmetry.space_group_name_H-M   'P 1'
#
loop_
_entity.id
_entity.type
_entity.pdbx_description
1 polymer ?
#
loop_
_entity_poly.entity_id
_entity_poly.type
_entity_poly.pdbx_seq_one_letter_code
_entity_poly.pdbx_strand_id
1 'polypeptide(L)'
;NVVAAYQKYKDKGFTILGVSFDQSKEKWLDAIQKDQLTWDHVSDLKGWGNEVGKIYNITSIPQNLLIDRDGKILDKNLRGAALEQKLSEIFK
;
A
#
# COMPACT_ATOMS: atom_id res chain seq x y z
N ASN A 1 8.46 7.62 3.90
CA ASN A 1 8.13 6.82 5.11
C ASN A 1 7.75 5.38 4.77
N VAL A 2 6.90 5.12 3.76
CA VAL A 2 6.46 3.75 3.41
C VAL A 2 7.61 2.84 2.94
N VAL A 3 8.49 3.34 2.07
CA VAL A 3 9.71 2.61 1.65
C VAL A 3 10.59 2.26 2.86
N ALA A 4 10.81 3.20 3.77
CA ALA A 4 11.60 2.95 4.98
C ALA A 4 10.97 1.88 5.89
N ALA A 5 9.64 1.92 6.07
CA ALA A 5 8.90 0.89 6.81
C ALA A 5 9.05 -0.48 6.14
N TYR A 6 8.91 -0.56 4.82
CA TYR A 6 9.14 -1.81 4.08
C TYR A 6 10.54 -2.35 4.31
N GLN A 7 11.59 -1.55 4.09
CA GLN A 7 12.97 -2.01 4.29
C GLN A 7 13.25 -2.48 5.72
N LYS A 8 12.63 -1.84 6.73
CA LYS A 8 12.81 -2.20 8.14
C LYS A 8 12.12 -3.50 8.54
N TYR A 9 10.96 -3.80 7.97
CA TYR A 9 10.10 -4.91 8.42
C TYR A 9 9.91 -6.04 7.40
N LYS A 10 10.41 -5.91 6.16
CA LYS A 10 10.23 -6.93 5.10
C LYS A 10 10.68 -8.34 5.53
N ASP A 11 11.81 -8.43 6.21
CA ASP A 11 12.37 -9.70 6.68
C ASP A 11 11.67 -10.23 7.95
N LYS A 12 10.75 -9.44 8.53
CA LYS A 12 9.87 -9.82 9.65
C LYS A 12 8.47 -10.24 9.18
N GLY A 13 8.27 -10.39 7.87
CA GLY A 13 6.99 -10.78 7.28
C GLY A 13 6.00 -9.62 7.09
N PHE A 14 6.50 -8.38 7.03
CA PHE A 14 5.72 -7.23 6.53
C PHE A 14 5.88 -7.12 5.01
N THR A 15 4.79 -6.92 4.29
CA THR A 15 4.84 -6.60 2.86
C THR A 15 3.86 -5.48 2.52
N ILE A 16 3.97 -4.96 1.31
CA ILE A 16 3.09 -3.94 0.77
C ILE A 16 2.56 -4.47 -0.56
N LEU A 17 1.25 -4.28 -0.80
CA LEU A 17 0.65 -4.43 -2.11
C LEU A 17 0.22 -3.04 -2.58
N GLY A 18 0.84 -2.55 -3.66
CA GLY A 18 0.43 -1.32 -4.32
C GLY A 18 -0.79 -1.57 -5.20
N VAL A 19 -1.90 -0.88 -4.96
CA VAL A 19 -3.08 -0.91 -5.84
C VAL A 19 -3.17 0.44 -6.55
N SER A 20 -2.89 0.47 -7.85
CA SER A 20 -2.91 1.71 -8.63
C SER A 20 -4.29 2.00 -9.24
N PHE A 21 -4.66 3.27 -9.17
CA PHE A 21 -5.84 3.89 -9.80
C PHE A 21 -5.44 4.62 -11.10
N ASP A 22 -4.32 4.27 -11.72
CA ASP A 22 -3.97 4.76 -13.05
C ASP A 22 -4.95 4.22 -14.11
N GLN A 23 -4.99 4.88 -15.26
CA GLN A 23 -5.69 4.41 -16.47
C GLN A 23 -4.72 4.10 -17.62
N SER A 24 -3.43 4.47 -17.46
CA SER A 24 -2.38 4.22 -18.44
C SER A 24 -1.37 3.26 -17.84
N LYS A 25 -1.23 2.07 -18.44
CA LYS A 25 -0.27 1.06 -18.02
C LYS A 25 1.17 1.59 -18.08
N GLU A 26 1.51 2.33 -19.12
CA GLU A 26 2.85 2.89 -19.32
C GLU A 26 3.20 3.86 -18.18
N LYS A 27 2.35 4.87 -17.93
CA LYS A 27 2.59 5.84 -16.85
C LYS A 27 2.70 5.18 -15.47
N TRP A 28 1.87 4.15 -15.23
CA TRP A 28 1.91 3.38 -13.99
C TRP A 28 3.23 2.63 -13.82
N LEU A 29 3.69 1.93 -14.86
CA LEU A 29 4.95 1.18 -14.82
C LEU A 29 6.16 2.12 -14.71
N ASP A 30 6.15 3.25 -15.42
CA ASP A 30 7.19 4.28 -15.34
C ASP A 30 7.29 4.85 -13.92
N ALA A 31 6.16 5.09 -13.26
CA ALA A 31 6.13 5.57 -11.88
C ALA A 31 6.74 4.53 -10.91
N ILE A 32 6.39 3.24 -11.05
CA ILE A 32 6.98 2.15 -10.25
C ILE A 32 8.50 2.13 -10.42
N GLN A 33 8.99 2.21 -11.66
CA GLN A 33 10.42 2.17 -11.95
C GLN A 33 11.14 3.40 -11.39
N LYS A 34 10.59 4.59 -11.62
CA LYS A 34 11.16 5.87 -11.18
C LYS A 34 11.29 5.94 -9.66
N ASP A 35 10.26 5.48 -8.95
CA ASP A 35 10.22 5.53 -7.48
C ASP A 35 10.87 4.29 -6.82
N GLN A 36 11.38 3.35 -7.63
CA GLN A 36 12.05 2.12 -7.20
C GLN A 36 11.20 1.31 -6.21
N LEU A 37 9.90 1.20 -6.50
CA LEU A 37 8.94 0.51 -5.63
C LEU A 37 9.04 -1.00 -5.86
N THR A 38 9.78 -1.69 -5.00
CA THR A 38 10.18 -3.10 -5.18
C THR A 38 9.19 -4.14 -4.66
N TRP A 39 8.10 -3.73 -4.03
CA TRP A 39 7.02 -4.63 -3.60
C TRP A 39 6.02 -4.88 -4.74
N ASP A 40 5.07 -5.78 -4.54
CA ASP A 40 4.10 -6.14 -5.58
C ASP A 40 3.13 -5.00 -5.89
N HIS A 41 2.83 -4.81 -7.18
CA HIS A 41 1.86 -3.81 -7.63
C HIS A 41 0.83 -4.43 -8.55
N VAL A 42 -0.42 -3.99 -8.40
CA VAL A 42 -1.56 -4.41 -9.23
C VAL A 42 -2.36 -3.18 -9.67
N SER A 43 -3.00 -3.29 -10.83
CA SER A 43 -3.98 -2.32 -11.31
C SER A 43 -4.91 -3.00 -12.30
N ASP A 44 -6.20 -2.68 -12.22
CA ASP A 44 -7.18 -3.02 -13.25
C ASP A 44 -7.30 -1.92 -14.33
N LEU A 45 -6.53 -0.83 -14.20
CA LEU A 45 -6.51 0.35 -15.08
C LEU A 45 -7.86 1.08 -15.20
N LYS A 46 -8.79 0.85 -14.26
CA LYS A 46 -10.15 1.44 -14.31
C LYS A 46 -10.25 2.79 -13.60
N GLY A 47 -9.15 3.34 -13.08
CA GLY A 47 -9.16 4.57 -12.28
C GLY A 47 -10.08 4.47 -11.06
N TRP A 48 -10.95 5.47 -10.84
CA TRP A 48 -11.99 5.41 -9.80
C TRP A 48 -13.03 4.29 -10.00
N GLY A 49 -13.04 3.64 -11.17
CA GLY A 49 -13.79 2.42 -11.43
C GLY A 49 -13.22 1.16 -10.78
N ASN A 50 -12.04 1.24 -10.14
CA ASN A 50 -11.31 0.13 -9.54
C ASN A 50 -12.17 -0.71 -8.59
N GLU A 51 -12.19 -2.02 -8.79
CA GLU A 51 -13.07 -2.94 -8.05
C GLU A 51 -12.69 -3.02 -6.56
N VAL A 52 -11.40 -3.13 -6.27
CA VAL A 52 -10.86 -3.17 -4.91
C VAL A 52 -11.15 -1.85 -4.17
N GLY A 53 -10.99 -0.73 -4.86
CA GLY A 53 -11.31 0.61 -4.37
C GLY A 53 -12.74 0.73 -3.87
N LYS A 54 -13.70 0.14 -4.61
CA LYS A 54 -15.11 0.11 -4.20
C LYS A 54 -15.34 -0.78 -2.99
N ILE A 55 -14.77 -1.99 -2.97
CA ILE A 55 -14.92 -2.96 -1.87
C ILE A 55 -14.43 -2.36 -0.54
N TYR A 56 -13.30 -1.67 -0.57
CA TYR A 56 -12.70 -1.04 0.61
C TYR A 56 -13.12 0.42 0.84
N ASN A 57 -14.08 0.93 0.06
CA ASN A 57 -14.58 2.30 0.13
C ASN A 57 -13.47 3.37 0.12
N ILE A 58 -12.55 3.26 -0.84
CA ILE A 58 -11.47 4.22 -1.07
C ILE A 58 -12.03 5.44 -1.81
N THR A 59 -12.11 6.58 -1.13
CA THR A 59 -12.71 7.82 -1.69
C THR A 59 -11.68 8.89 -2.02
N SER A 60 -10.42 8.69 -1.65
CA SER A 60 -9.31 9.59 -1.96
C SER A 60 -8.01 8.81 -2.06
N ILE A 61 -7.04 9.37 -2.79
CA ILE A 61 -5.66 8.84 -2.85
C ILE A 61 -4.68 9.96 -2.47
N PRO A 62 -3.55 9.63 -1.81
CA PRO A 62 -3.15 8.28 -1.39
C PRO A 62 -3.92 7.79 -0.15
N GLN A 63 -4.26 6.50 -0.11
CA GLN A 63 -4.85 5.82 1.06
C GLN A 63 -4.10 4.51 1.34
N ASN A 64 -4.06 4.07 2.59
CA ASN A 64 -3.56 2.74 2.94
C ASN A 64 -4.44 2.05 3.97
N LEU A 65 -4.38 0.73 3.97
CA LEU A 65 -4.99 -0.16 4.94
C LEU A 65 -3.89 -1.07 5.48
N LEU A 66 -3.82 -1.21 6.80
CA LEU A 66 -2.97 -2.20 7.44
C LEU A 66 -3.81 -3.43 7.74
N ILE A 67 -3.43 -4.57 7.17
CA ILE A 67 -4.18 -5.81 7.23
C ILE A 67 -3.32 -6.86 7.93
N ASP A 68 -3.89 -7.63 8.86
CA ASP A 68 -3.20 -8.74 9.51
C ASP A 68 -3.21 -10.04 8.68
N ARG A 69 -2.60 -11.10 9.21
CA ARG A 69 -2.52 -12.41 8.55
C ARG A 69 -3.87 -13.12 8.43
N ASP A 70 -4.86 -12.72 9.22
CA ASP A 70 -6.23 -13.26 9.17
C ASP A 70 -7.13 -12.43 8.22
N GLY A 71 -6.58 -11.43 7.55
CA GLY A 71 -7.32 -10.56 6.64
C GLY A 71 -8.11 -9.44 7.33
N LYS A 72 -7.88 -9.19 8.62
CA LYS A 72 -8.57 -8.11 9.35
C LYS A 72 -7.84 -6.79 9.15
N ILE A 73 -8.62 -5.74 8.91
CA ILE A 73 -8.09 -4.37 8.87
C ILE A 73 -7.77 -3.94 10.30
N LEU A 74 -6.48 -3.79 10.61
CA LEU A 74 -5.99 -3.31 11.91
C LEU A 74 -6.06 -1.79 12.01
N ASP A 75 -5.83 -1.08 10.90
CA ASP A 75 -5.82 0.37 10.86
C ASP A 75 -5.90 0.91 9.41
N LYS A 76 -6.10 2.22 9.24
CA LYS A 76 -6.14 2.90 7.94
C LYS A 76 -5.45 4.25 8.01
N ASN A 77 -5.01 4.75 6.85
CA ASN A 77 -4.43 6.10 6.70
C ASN A 77 -3.15 6.34 7.52
N LEU A 78 -2.40 5.29 7.81
CA LEU A 78 -1.19 5.37 8.60
C LEU A 78 -0.07 6.06 7.82
N ARG A 79 0.48 7.14 8.38
CA ARG A 79 1.60 7.90 7.80
C ARG A 79 2.54 8.40 8.88
N GLY A 80 3.74 8.81 8.48
CA GLY A 80 4.75 9.36 9.38
C GLY A 80 4.95 8.50 10.64
N ALA A 81 4.94 9.16 11.80
CA ALA A 81 5.12 8.53 13.10
C ALA A 81 4.04 7.49 13.44
N ALA A 82 2.79 7.69 13.01
CA ALA A 82 1.70 6.76 13.31
C ALA A 82 1.93 5.37 12.66
N LEU A 83 2.44 5.37 11.42
CA LEU A 83 2.82 4.11 10.75
C LEU A 83 3.97 3.41 11.49
N GLU A 84 4.99 4.17 11.88
CA GLU A 84 6.15 3.59 12.57
C GLU A 84 5.77 3.01 13.94
N GLN A 85 4.97 3.74 14.71
CA GLN A 85 4.48 3.28 16.01
C GLN A 85 3.64 2.02 15.87
N LYS A 86 2.69 2.00 14.92
CA LYS A 86 1.83 0.82 14.76
C LYS A 86 2.64 -0.43 14.37
N LEU A 87 3.62 -0.27 13.49
CA LEU A 87 4.46 -1.39 13.07
C LEU A 87 5.42 -1.83 14.19
N SER A 88 5.93 -0.92 15.02
CA SER A 88 6.78 -1.30 16.16
C SER A 88 6.00 -2.06 17.25
N GLU A 89 4.71 -1.74 17.42
CA GLU A 89 3.82 -2.49 18.31
C GLU A 89 3.59 -3.93 17.83
N ILE A 90 3.51 -4.15 16.51
CA ILE A 90 3.26 -5.45 15.88
C ILE A 90 4.53 -6.31 15.82
N PHE A 91 5.66 -5.72 15.45
CA PHE A 91 6.92 -6.42 15.13
C PHE A 91 7.98 -6.29 16.24
N LYS A 92 7.55 -6.22 17.50
CA LYS A 92 8.42 -6.22 18.69
C LYS A 92 9.54 -7.25 18.57
#